data_AF-A0A496PP83-F1
#
_entry.id   AF-A0A496PP83-F1
#
_cell.length_a   1.000
_cell.length_b   1.000
_cell.length_c   1.000
_cell.angle_alpha   90.00
_cell.angle_beta   90.00
_cell.angle_gamma   90.00
#
_symmetry.space_group_name_H-M   'P 1'
#
loop_
_entity.id
_entity.type
_entity.pdbx_description
1 polymer ?
#
loop_
_entity_poly.entity_id
_entity_poly.type
_entity_poly.pdbx_seq_one_letter_code
_entity_poly.pdbx_strand_id
1 'polypeptide(L)'
;LKRFTLIGATTRAGLLSAPLRDRFGLYYHLDFYPPEDLARIVQRSAGILKAKILIDSDDAHCDASHAIAERARGTPRIANRLLRRVRDYADVKSNGDITVELASQALDAEGIDNLGLDALDRKLLQVIIKYYNGGPVGIEALGATLNEEVDTLIDMVEPYLLKIGFIQRTKRGRMTAPDAAKHLGLPPPDAGGQQRLL
;
A
#
# COMPACT_ATOMS: atom_id res chain seq x y z
N LEU A 1 10.98 4.95 -43.81
CA LEU A 1 10.76 4.31 -42.50
C LEU A 1 9.33 4.53 -42.05
N LYS A 2 8.65 3.50 -41.53
CA LYS A 2 7.30 3.65 -40.95
C LYS A 2 7.40 4.39 -39.61
N ARG A 3 6.51 5.37 -39.40
CA ARG A 3 6.40 6.09 -38.14
C ARG A 3 5.65 5.22 -37.11
N PHE A 4 6.10 5.23 -35.87
CA PHE A 4 5.46 4.56 -34.75
C PHE A 4 5.58 5.41 -33.49
N THR A 5 4.75 5.13 -32.49
CA THR A 5 4.80 5.76 -31.17
C THR A 5 5.30 4.74 -30.16
N LEU A 6 6.36 5.08 -29.43
CA LEU A 6 6.87 4.26 -28.32
C LEU A 6 6.24 4.74 -27.00
N ILE A 7 5.66 3.81 -26.24
CA ILE A 7 5.18 4.07 -24.88
C ILE A 7 6.03 3.22 -23.93
N GLY A 8 6.78 3.89 -23.05
CA GLY A 8 7.54 3.25 -21.98
C GLY A 8 6.84 3.39 -20.64
N ALA A 9 6.88 2.35 -19.81
CA ALA A 9 6.41 2.38 -18.43
C ALA A 9 7.52 1.88 -17.51
N THR A 10 7.78 2.59 -16.41
CA THR A 10 8.77 2.20 -15.40
C THR A 10 8.32 2.66 -14.03
N THR A 11 8.60 1.86 -13.00
CA THR A 11 8.45 2.24 -11.59
C THR A 11 9.56 3.20 -11.14
N ARG A 12 10.68 3.22 -11.86
CA ARG A 12 11.89 3.97 -11.53
C ARG A 12 12.39 4.73 -12.75
N ALA A 13 11.85 5.93 -12.98
CA ALA A 13 12.26 6.78 -14.10
C ALA A 13 13.78 7.10 -14.09
N GLY A 14 14.40 7.12 -12.90
CA GLY A 14 15.84 7.33 -12.74
C GLY A 14 16.73 6.22 -13.33
N LEU A 15 16.21 5.00 -13.55
CA LEU A 15 16.96 3.90 -14.14
C LEU A 15 17.07 3.98 -15.68
N LEU A 16 16.28 4.83 -16.33
CA LEU A 16 16.40 5.06 -17.77
C LEU A 16 17.71 5.78 -18.06
N SER A 17 18.51 5.24 -18.99
CA SER A 17 19.73 5.92 -19.45
C SER A 17 19.38 7.29 -20.05
N ALA A 18 20.23 8.30 -19.80
CA ALA A 18 19.99 9.66 -20.32
C ALA A 18 19.70 9.67 -21.84
N PRO A 19 20.46 8.95 -22.70
CA PRO A 19 20.21 8.95 -24.14
C PRO A 19 18.85 8.35 -24.56
N LEU A 20 18.28 7.44 -23.76
CA LEU A 20 16.96 6.87 -24.04
C LEU A 20 15.85 7.77 -23.48
N ARG A 21 16.08 8.35 -22.30
CA ARG A 21 15.17 9.29 -21.64
C ARG A 21 14.91 10.50 -22.53
N ASP A 22 15.96 11.13 -23.05
CA ASP A 22 15.87 12.34 -23.90
C ASP A 22 15.08 12.13 -25.20
N ARG A 23 14.79 10.89 -25.58
CA ARG A 23 13.97 10.54 -26.77
C ARG A 23 12.47 10.57 -26.50
N PHE A 24 12.03 10.63 -25.24
CA PHE A 24 10.63 10.77 -24.90
C PHE A 24 10.24 12.25 -24.89
N GLY A 25 9.23 12.62 -25.69
CA GLY A 25 8.69 13.99 -25.74
C GLY A 25 7.56 14.26 -24.73
N LEU A 26 7.02 13.21 -24.10
CA LEU A 26 5.95 13.30 -23.12
C LEU A 26 6.32 12.48 -21.88
N TYR A 27 6.09 13.06 -20.71
CA TYR A 27 6.35 12.44 -19.41
C TYR A 27 5.10 12.55 -18.56
N TYR A 28 4.61 11.42 -18.07
CA TYR A 28 3.48 11.35 -17.16
C TYR A 28 3.92 10.62 -15.90
N HIS A 29 3.73 11.25 -14.74
CA HIS A 29 3.89 10.60 -13.45
C HIS A 29 2.51 10.19 -12.94
N LEU A 30 2.39 8.93 -12.54
CA LEU A 30 1.17 8.40 -11.95
C LEU A 30 1.40 8.31 -10.44
N ASP A 31 0.75 9.21 -9.72
CA ASP A 31 0.68 9.15 -8.27
C ASP A 31 -0.42 8.20 -7.79
N PHE A 32 -0.35 7.89 -6.50
CA PHE A 32 -1.40 7.14 -5.81
C PHE A 32 -2.73 7.89 -5.86
N TYR A 33 -3.80 7.15 -6.13
CA TYR A 33 -5.16 7.66 -6.17
C TYR A 33 -5.64 8.04 -4.76
N PRO A 34 -6.44 9.10 -4.64
CA PRO A 34 -7.13 9.39 -3.39
C PRO A 34 -8.25 8.35 -3.13
N PRO A 35 -8.66 8.14 -1.86
CA PRO A 35 -9.69 7.15 -1.50
C PRO A 35 -11.01 7.35 -2.25
N GLU A 36 -11.46 8.58 -2.46
CA GLU A 36 -12.69 8.90 -3.18
C GLU A 36 -12.69 8.41 -4.63
N ASP A 37 -11.58 8.56 -5.36
CA ASP A 37 -11.46 8.04 -6.73
C ASP A 37 -11.39 6.51 -6.74
N LEU A 38 -10.74 5.91 -5.74
CA LEU A 38 -10.71 4.46 -5.58
C LEU A 38 -12.09 3.89 -5.26
N ALA A 39 -12.89 4.54 -4.42
CA ALA A 39 -14.25 4.12 -4.11
C ALA A 39 -15.09 4.09 -5.39
N ARG A 40 -14.97 5.09 -6.27
CA ARG A 40 -15.63 5.11 -7.58
C ARG A 40 -15.18 3.96 -8.48
N ILE A 41 -13.88 3.63 -8.47
CA ILE A 41 -13.35 2.47 -9.20
C ILE A 41 -13.93 1.16 -8.65
N VAL A 42 -14.01 1.03 -7.31
CA VAL A 42 -14.60 -0.15 -6.64
C VAL A 42 -16.07 -0.30 -6.99
N GLN A 43 -16.87 0.76 -6.88
CA GLN A 43 -18.29 0.75 -7.25
C GLN A 43 -18.50 0.33 -8.71
N ARG A 44 -17.73 0.90 -9.64
CA ARG A 44 -17.78 0.52 -11.05
C ARG A 44 -17.46 -0.96 -11.24
N SER A 45 -16.39 -1.44 -10.61
CA SER A 45 -15.98 -2.84 -10.70
C SER A 45 -16.97 -3.79 -10.05
N ALA A 46 -17.63 -3.39 -8.97
CA ALA A 46 -18.68 -4.17 -8.33
C ALA A 46 -19.87 -4.37 -9.28
N GLY A 47 -20.28 -3.30 -9.98
CA GLY A 47 -21.30 -3.38 -11.03
C GLY A 47 -20.94 -4.36 -12.16
N ILE A 48 -19.68 -4.34 -12.63
CA ILE A 48 -19.19 -5.28 -13.66
C ILE A 48 -19.22 -6.73 -13.13
N LEU A 49 -18.84 -6.93 -11.87
CA LEU A 49 -18.81 -8.23 -11.23
C LEU A 49 -20.19 -8.71 -10.76
N LYS A 50 -21.23 -7.88 -10.88
CA LYS A 50 -22.57 -8.10 -10.31
C LYS A 50 -22.55 -8.33 -8.80
N ALA A 51 -21.57 -7.73 -8.11
CA ALA A 51 -21.52 -7.72 -6.65
C ALA A 51 -22.44 -6.59 -6.14
N LYS A 52 -23.36 -6.92 -5.24
CA LYS A 52 -24.29 -5.95 -4.66
C LYS A 52 -23.63 -5.30 -3.46
N ILE A 53 -23.31 -4.02 -3.58
CA ILE A 53 -22.87 -3.22 -2.43
C ILE A 53 -24.12 -2.56 -1.86
N LEU A 54 -24.41 -2.85 -0.59
CA LEU A 54 -25.50 -2.20 0.14
C LEU A 54 -25.03 -0.82 0.59
N ILE A 55 -25.94 0.14 0.48
CA ILE A 55 -25.75 1.50 0.92
C ILE A 55 -26.48 1.61 2.26
N ASP A 56 -25.72 1.59 3.36
CA ASP A 56 -26.28 1.57 4.72
C ASP A 56 -26.65 2.98 5.23
N SER A 57 -26.34 4.05 4.48
CA SER A 57 -26.66 5.43 4.86
C SER A 57 -26.92 6.34 3.65
N ASP A 58 -27.67 7.42 3.84
CA ASP A 58 -27.90 8.45 2.81
C ASP A 58 -26.61 9.20 2.40
N ASP A 59 -25.51 9.00 3.13
CA ASP A 59 -24.19 9.50 2.79
C ASP A 59 -23.44 8.52 1.87
N ALA A 60 -23.25 8.94 0.61
CA ALA A 60 -22.53 8.17 -0.42
C ALA A 60 -21.05 7.87 -0.08
N HIS A 61 -20.53 8.44 1.01
CA HIS A 61 -19.16 8.24 1.50
C HIS A 61 -19.04 7.17 2.59
N CYS A 62 -20.15 6.61 3.05
CA CYS A 62 -20.17 5.59 4.09
C CYS A 62 -20.69 4.25 3.55
N ASP A 63 -20.15 3.83 2.39
CA ASP A 63 -20.45 2.55 1.77
C ASP A 63 -19.27 1.58 1.85
N ALA A 64 -19.53 0.30 1.57
CA ALA A 64 -18.48 -0.73 1.60
C ALA A 64 -17.35 -0.44 0.59
N SER A 65 -17.64 0.32 -0.47
CA SER A 65 -16.66 0.74 -1.47
C SER A 65 -15.60 1.65 -0.87
N HIS A 66 -15.98 2.60 -0.01
CA HIS A 66 -15.04 3.45 0.71
C HIS A 66 -14.17 2.65 1.67
N ALA A 67 -14.74 1.72 2.43
CA ALA A 67 -13.97 0.85 3.33
C ALA A 67 -12.89 0.04 2.58
N ILE A 68 -13.21 -0.45 1.37
CA ILE A 68 -12.24 -1.13 0.50
C ILE A 68 -11.20 -0.13 -0.03
N ALA A 69 -11.63 1.06 -0.42
CA ALA A 69 -10.78 2.09 -1.01
C ALA A 69 -9.72 2.62 -0.04
N GLU A 70 -10.09 2.89 1.21
CA GLU A 70 -9.16 3.33 2.26
C GLU A 70 -8.04 2.32 2.51
N ARG A 71 -8.36 1.02 2.42
CA ARG A 71 -7.40 -0.08 2.61
C ARG A 71 -6.68 -0.49 1.31
N ALA A 72 -6.90 0.20 0.19
CA ALA A 72 -6.33 -0.17 -1.11
C ALA A 72 -4.97 0.48 -1.41
N ARG A 73 -4.35 1.16 -0.44
CA ARG A 73 -3.01 1.77 -0.57
C ARG A 73 -2.88 2.68 -1.80
N GLY A 74 -3.91 3.47 -2.10
CA GLY A 74 -3.91 4.39 -3.24
C GLY A 74 -3.82 3.72 -4.62
N THR A 75 -4.06 2.41 -4.72
CA THR A 75 -3.76 1.62 -5.93
C THR A 75 -5.00 0.91 -6.48
N PRO A 76 -5.47 1.24 -7.70
CA PRO A 76 -6.65 0.61 -8.32
C PRO A 76 -6.55 -0.91 -8.46
N ARG A 77 -5.34 -1.43 -8.72
CA ARG A 77 -5.09 -2.88 -8.79
C ARG A 77 -5.39 -3.56 -7.46
N ILE A 78 -4.99 -2.95 -6.34
CA ILE A 78 -5.22 -3.48 -5.00
C ILE A 78 -6.71 -3.38 -4.68
N ALA A 79 -7.34 -2.22 -4.89
CA ALA A 79 -8.78 -2.02 -4.67
C ALA A 79 -9.63 -3.11 -5.34
N ASN A 80 -9.37 -3.40 -6.61
CA ASN A 80 -10.07 -4.45 -7.36
C ASN A 80 -9.78 -5.87 -6.86
N ARG A 81 -8.57 -6.13 -6.35
CA ARG A 81 -8.23 -7.41 -5.72
C ARG A 81 -9.01 -7.59 -4.42
N LEU A 82 -9.06 -6.54 -3.60
CA LEU A 82 -9.79 -6.53 -2.33
C LEU A 82 -11.29 -6.72 -2.56
N LEU A 83 -11.88 -6.00 -3.51
CA LEU A 83 -13.28 -6.19 -3.88
C LEU A 83 -13.61 -7.64 -4.22
N ARG A 84 -12.75 -8.33 -4.99
CA ARG A 84 -12.96 -9.75 -5.30
C ARG A 84 -12.95 -10.61 -4.03
N ARG A 85 -12.01 -10.36 -3.11
CA ARG A 85 -11.95 -11.09 -1.83
C ARG A 85 -13.17 -10.82 -0.95
N VAL A 86 -13.58 -9.56 -0.83
CA VAL A 86 -14.77 -9.17 -0.06
C VAL A 86 -16.01 -9.81 -0.65
N ARG A 87 -16.14 -9.85 -1.98
CA ARG A 87 -17.22 -10.56 -2.65
C ARG A 87 -17.19 -12.07 -2.35
N ASP A 88 -16.04 -12.72 -2.52
CA ASP A 88 -15.92 -14.16 -2.24
C ASP A 88 -16.32 -14.45 -0.78
N TYR A 89 -15.93 -13.57 0.15
CA TYR A 89 -16.34 -13.65 1.56
C TYR A 89 -17.86 -13.47 1.73
N ALA A 90 -18.45 -12.48 1.05
CA ALA A 90 -19.89 -12.20 1.09
C ALA A 90 -20.72 -13.37 0.53
N ASP A 91 -20.28 -13.99 -0.56
CA ASP A 91 -20.95 -15.12 -1.20
C ASP A 91 -20.97 -16.37 -0.28
N VAL A 92 -20.00 -16.49 0.63
CA VAL A 92 -19.89 -17.62 1.59
C VAL A 92 -20.59 -17.33 2.93
N LYS A 93 -20.49 -16.09 3.43
CA LYS A 93 -20.93 -15.72 4.78
C LYS A 93 -22.29 -15.00 4.83
N SER A 94 -22.81 -14.57 3.69
CA SER A 94 -24.07 -13.83 3.56
C SER A 94 -24.80 -14.23 2.28
N ASN A 95 -25.86 -13.50 1.90
CA ASN A 95 -26.60 -13.71 0.67
C ASN A 95 -25.95 -13.04 -0.57
N GLY A 96 -24.64 -12.77 -0.53
CA GLY A 96 -23.90 -12.07 -1.60
C GLY A 96 -24.00 -10.54 -1.57
N ASP A 97 -24.60 -9.98 -0.52
CA ASP A 97 -24.72 -8.55 -0.30
C ASP A 97 -23.53 -8.05 0.55
N ILE A 98 -22.84 -7.02 0.06
CA ILE A 98 -21.65 -6.45 0.68
C ILE A 98 -22.04 -5.20 1.49
N THR A 99 -22.07 -5.31 2.82
CA THR A 99 -22.19 -4.17 3.75
C THR A 99 -20.83 -3.65 4.19
N VAL A 100 -20.80 -2.49 4.86
CA VAL A 100 -19.57 -1.92 5.42
C VAL A 100 -18.92 -2.87 6.43
N GLU A 101 -19.71 -3.46 7.33
CA GLU A 101 -19.22 -4.37 8.37
C GLU A 101 -18.67 -5.65 7.77
N LEU A 102 -19.37 -6.21 6.77
CA LEU A 102 -18.92 -7.42 6.09
C LEU A 102 -17.62 -7.17 5.34
N ALA A 103 -17.48 -6.03 4.66
CA ALA A 103 -16.24 -5.65 4.01
C ALA A 103 -15.09 -5.50 5.02
N SER A 104 -15.32 -4.86 6.16
CA SER A 104 -14.30 -4.77 7.22
C SER A 104 -13.89 -6.16 7.71
N GLN A 105 -14.84 -7.03 8.03
CA GLN A 105 -14.57 -8.40 8.50
C GLN A 105 -13.79 -9.22 7.47
N ALA A 106 -14.14 -9.09 6.19
CA ALA A 106 -13.44 -9.76 5.11
C ALA A 106 -11.99 -9.26 4.96
N LEU A 107 -11.76 -7.94 5.06
CA LEU A 107 -10.43 -7.35 4.98
C LEU A 107 -9.58 -7.72 6.20
N ASP A 108 -10.17 -7.74 7.40
CA ASP A 108 -9.52 -8.20 8.62
C ASP A 108 -9.12 -9.68 8.53
N ALA A 109 -10.00 -10.52 7.96
CA ALA A 109 -9.74 -11.95 7.73
C ALA A 109 -8.62 -12.19 6.70
N GLU A 110 -8.49 -11.33 5.68
CA GLU A 110 -7.36 -11.32 4.74
C GLU A 110 -6.06 -10.76 5.36
N GLY A 111 -6.10 -10.30 6.62
CA GLY A 111 -4.95 -9.75 7.32
C GLY A 111 -4.56 -8.36 6.83
N ILE A 112 -5.54 -7.56 6.40
CA ILE A 112 -5.34 -6.17 5.96
C ILE A 112 -5.89 -5.25 7.03
N ASP A 113 -5.00 -4.46 7.61
CA ASP A 113 -5.39 -3.53 8.68
C ASP A 113 -6.11 -2.27 8.16
N ASN A 114 -6.50 -1.40 9.09
CA ASN A 114 -7.24 -0.17 8.79
C ASN A 114 -6.48 0.81 7.89
N LEU A 115 -5.15 0.73 7.78
CA LEU A 115 -4.35 1.56 6.87
C LEU A 115 -4.06 0.87 5.53
N GLY A 116 -4.59 -0.33 5.34
CA GLY A 116 -4.36 -1.15 4.14
C GLY A 116 -3.04 -1.91 4.15
N LEU A 117 -2.36 -2.01 5.29
CA LEU A 117 -1.10 -2.74 5.39
C LEU A 117 -1.37 -4.24 5.45
N ASP A 118 -0.69 -4.97 4.58
CA ASP A 118 -0.76 -6.43 4.55
C ASP A 118 0.25 -7.06 5.54
N ALA A 119 0.31 -8.40 5.54
CA ALA A 119 1.21 -9.12 6.43
C ALA A 119 2.69 -8.79 6.16
N LEU A 120 3.09 -8.57 4.91
CA LEU A 120 4.47 -8.28 4.56
C LEU A 120 4.87 -6.87 4.99
N ASP A 121 3.99 -5.88 4.76
CA ASP A 121 4.18 -4.50 5.22
C ASP A 121 4.43 -4.46 6.73
N ARG A 122 3.54 -5.11 7.50
CA ARG A 122 3.60 -5.16 8.97
C ARG A 122 4.83 -5.93 9.45
N LYS A 123 5.18 -7.04 8.79
CA LYS A 123 6.39 -7.83 9.10
C LYS A 123 7.66 -7.02 8.87
N LEU A 124 7.74 -6.25 7.78
CA LEU A 124 8.89 -5.39 7.50
C LEU A 124 9.06 -4.32 8.58
N LEU A 125 7.99 -3.61 8.94
CA LEU A 125 8.01 -2.62 10.03
C LEU A 125 8.40 -3.27 11.36
N GLN A 126 7.81 -4.42 11.68
CA GLN A 126 8.11 -5.16 12.89
C GLN A 126 9.58 -5.61 12.95
N VAL A 127 10.17 -6.03 11.83
CA VAL A 127 11.59 -6.39 11.77
C VAL A 127 12.47 -5.18 12.07
N ILE A 128 12.21 -4.03 11.44
CA ILE A 128 12.99 -2.81 11.69
C ILE A 128 12.87 -2.37 13.16
N ILE A 129 11.67 -2.40 13.73
CA ILE A 129 11.43 -1.98 15.12
C ILE A 129 12.07 -2.95 16.12
N LYS A 130 11.81 -4.26 16.00
CA LYS A 130 12.22 -5.24 17.01
C LYS A 130 13.68 -5.69 16.89
N TYR A 131 14.19 -5.88 15.68
CA TYR A 131 15.53 -6.46 15.47
C TYR A 131 16.59 -5.38 15.29
N TYR A 132 16.19 -4.19 14.83
CA TYR A 132 17.11 -3.09 14.55
C TYR A 132 16.80 -1.84 15.39
N ASN A 133 15.95 -1.94 16.43
CA ASN A 133 15.55 -0.85 17.32
C ASN A 133 15.11 0.43 16.56
N GLY A 134 14.35 0.26 15.48
CA GLY A 134 13.88 1.36 14.63
C GLY A 134 14.83 1.75 13.48
N GLY A 135 15.98 1.08 13.34
CA GLY A 135 16.97 1.30 12.29
C GLY A 135 18.16 2.17 12.73
N PRO A 136 19.06 2.57 11.81
CA PRO A 136 19.04 2.34 10.36
C PRO A 136 19.45 0.92 9.96
N VAL A 137 18.78 0.35 8.96
CA VAL A 137 19.09 -0.97 8.40
C VAL A 137 19.16 -0.97 6.86
N GLY A 138 20.11 -1.71 6.29
CA GLY A 138 20.26 -1.88 4.85
C GLY A 138 19.14 -2.75 4.24
N ILE A 139 18.77 -2.50 2.99
CA ILE A 139 17.69 -3.27 2.34
C ILE A 139 18.07 -4.72 2.09
N GLU A 140 19.34 -5.00 1.84
CA GLU A 140 19.85 -6.36 1.66
C GLU A 140 19.68 -7.17 2.94
N ALA A 141 19.98 -6.57 4.10
CA ALA A 141 19.76 -7.21 5.40
C ALA A 141 18.27 -7.44 5.70
N LEU A 142 17.40 -6.49 5.32
CA LEU A 142 15.95 -6.67 5.41
C LEU A 142 15.45 -7.81 4.51
N GLY A 143 15.90 -7.85 3.25
CA GLY A 143 15.56 -8.93 2.32
C GLY A 143 15.98 -10.29 2.85
N ALA A 144 17.20 -10.40 3.37
CA ALA A 144 17.70 -11.63 4.00
C ALA A 144 16.87 -12.05 5.23
N THR A 145 16.51 -11.10 6.10
CA THR A 145 15.74 -11.38 7.33
C THR A 145 14.29 -11.76 7.02
N LEU A 146 13.68 -11.12 6.01
CA LEU A 146 12.30 -11.38 5.61
C LEU A 146 12.16 -12.59 4.69
N ASN A 147 13.27 -13.06 4.11
CA ASN A 147 13.34 -14.03 3.02
C ASN A 147 12.56 -13.54 1.79
N GLU A 148 12.79 -12.28 1.41
CA GLU A 148 12.11 -11.56 0.33
C GLU A 148 13.12 -10.92 -0.62
N GLU A 149 12.75 -10.81 -1.90
CA GLU A 149 13.58 -10.13 -2.89
C GLU A 149 13.65 -8.62 -2.60
N VAL A 150 14.87 -8.05 -2.71
CA VAL A 150 15.12 -6.63 -2.48
C VAL A 150 14.26 -5.74 -3.39
N ASP A 151 14.10 -6.11 -4.66
CA ASP A 151 13.26 -5.37 -5.60
C ASP A 151 11.78 -5.40 -5.18
N THR A 152 11.27 -6.51 -4.65
CA THR A 152 9.91 -6.59 -4.10
C THR A 152 9.73 -5.61 -2.94
N LEU A 153 10.67 -5.55 -2.01
CA LEU A 153 10.59 -4.60 -0.89
C LEU A 153 10.61 -3.14 -1.39
N ILE A 154 11.48 -2.81 -2.34
CA ILE A 154 11.66 -1.44 -2.86
C ILE A 154 10.47 -1.00 -3.73
N ASP A 155 10.00 -1.87 -4.62
CA ASP A 155 9.03 -1.51 -5.65
C ASP A 155 7.57 -1.76 -5.21
N MET A 156 7.32 -2.66 -4.24
CA MET A 156 5.96 -3.04 -3.83
C MET A 156 5.59 -2.63 -2.41
N VAL A 157 6.54 -2.59 -1.47
CA VAL A 157 6.26 -2.36 -0.02
C VAL A 157 6.63 -0.93 0.40
N GLU A 158 7.89 -0.54 0.19
CA GLU A 158 8.41 0.77 0.59
C GLU A 158 7.60 1.97 0.06
N PRO A 159 7.08 1.99 -1.19
CA PRO A 159 6.46 3.20 -1.73
C PRO A 159 5.27 3.69 -0.91
N TYR A 160 4.41 2.78 -0.44
CA TYR A 160 3.27 3.16 0.38
C TYR A 160 3.69 3.51 1.82
N LEU A 161 4.61 2.74 2.40
CA LEU A 161 5.13 3.01 3.76
C LEU A 161 5.88 4.35 3.85
N LEU A 162 6.56 4.76 2.78
CA LEU A 162 7.16 6.09 2.64
C LEU A 162 6.08 7.17 2.51
N LYS A 163 5.04 6.93 1.71
CA LYS A 163 3.93 7.87 1.52
C LYS A 163 3.21 8.19 2.83
N ILE A 164 2.93 7.18 3.66
CA ILE A 164 2.27 7.37 4.96
C ILE A 164 3.24 7.75 6.08
N GLY A 165 4.54 7.91 5.77
CA GLY A 165 5.57 8.35 6.72
C GLY A 165 6.02 7.29 7.73
N PHE A 166 5.67 6.01 7.54
CA PHE A 166 6.03 4.93 8.47
C PHE A 166 7.51 4.51 8.33
N ILE A 167 8.10 4.74 7.16
CA ILE A 167 9.53 4.51 6.89
C ILE A 167 10.17 5.80 6.40
N GLN A 168 11.45 5.98 6.72
CA GLN A 168 12.31 7.03 6.19
C GLN A 168 13.57 6.40 5.58
N ARG A 169 13.97 6.88 4.40
CA ARG A 169 15.24 6.50 3.75
C ARG A 169 16.34 7.47 4.18
N THR A 170 17.41 6.94 4.74
CA THR A 170 18.62 7.69 5.11
C THR A 170 19.83 7.16 4.35
N LYS A 171 20.95 7.90 4.36
CA LYS A 171 22.23 7.42 3.79
C LYS A 171 22.73 6.12 4.43
N ARG A 172 22.34 5.85 5.69
CA ARG A 172 22.76 4.67 6.45
C ARG A 172 21.80 3.48 6.31
N GLY A 173 20.60 3.68 5.76
CA GLY A 173 19.58 2.65 5.67
C GLY A 173 18.16 3.17 5.92
N ARG A 174 17.24 2.24 6.10
CA ARG A 174 15.82 2.49 6.40
C ARG A 174 15.63 2.61 7.90
N MET A 175 14.81 3.56 8.31
CA MET A 175 14.39 3.78 9.69
C MET A 175 12.87 3.86 9.76
N THR A 176 12.28 3.43 10.87
CA THR A 176 10.84 3.57 11.10
C THR A 176 10.52 4.84 11.88
N ALA A 177 9.41 5.49 11.55
CA ALA A 177 8.89 6.59 12.35
C ALA A 177 8.23 6.05 13.65
N PRO A 178 8.12 6.87 14.72
CA PRO A 178 7.43 6.49 15.94
C PRO A 178 5.97 6.05 15.72
N ASP A 179 5.28 6.66 14.76
CA ASP A 179 3.89 6.33 14.42
C ASP A 179 3.73 4.90 13.90
N ALA A 180 4.76 4.33 13.27
CA ALA A 180 4.74 2.93 12.83
C ALA A 180 4.71 1.97 14.03
N ALA A 181 5.48 2.26 15.09
CA ALA A 181 5.46 1.47 16.31
C ALA A 181 4.11 1.58 17.03
N LYS A 182 3.57 2.81 17.11
CA LYS A 182 2.24 3.06 17.67
C LYS A 182 1.15 2.28 16.94
N HIS A 183 1.18 2.29 15.60
CA HIS A 183 0.22 1.55 14.77
C HIS A 183 0.28 0.04 15.01
N LEU A 184 1.49 -0.51 15.17
CA LEU A 184 1.68 -1.94 15.46
C LEU A 184 1.46 -2.32 16.93
N GLY A 185 1.12 -1.36 17.81
CA GLY A 185 1.00 -1.61 19.25
C GLY A 185 2.33 -2.02 19.90
N LEU A 186 3.45 -1.61 19.33
CA LEU A 186 4.80 -1.89 19.83
C LEU A 186 5.33 -0.72 20.66
N PRO A 187 6.20 -0.97 21.64
CA PRO A 187 6.89 0.11 22.32
C PRO A 187 7.65 0.95 21.27
N PRO A 188 7.63 2.29 21.40
CA PRO A 188 8.41 3.13 20.50
C PRO A 188 9.89 2.71 20.59
N PRO A 189 10.62 2.68 19.46
CA PRO A 189 12.05 2.38 19.49
C PRO A 189 12.73 3.37 20.44
N ASP A 190 13.61 2.86 21.30
CA ASP A 190 14.35 3.70 22.23
C ASP A 190 15.07 4.78 21.43
N ALA A 191 14.73 6.05 21.67
CA ALA A 191 15.45 7.20 21.14
C ALA A 191 16.83 7.34 21.82
N GLY A 192 17.60 6.25 21.85
CA GLY A 192 18.94 6.20 22.37
C GLY A 192 19.93 6.64 21.30
N GLY A 193 20.26 7.94 21.25
CA GLY A 193 21.47 8.39 20.56
C GLY A 193 21.48 9.77 19.90
N GLN A 194 20.49 10.64 20.08
CA GLN A 194 20.74 12.07 19.85
C GLN A 194 21.38 12.66 21.09
N GLN A 195 22.72 12.69 21.07
CA GLN A 195 23.51 13.55 21.95
C GLN A 195 22.85 14.92 22.02
N ARG A 196 22.35 15.27 23.21
CA ARG A 196 22.29 16.65 23.65
C ARG A 196 23.73 17.17 23.61
N LEU A 197 24.11 17.78 22.50
CA LEU A 197 25.25 18.69 22.45
C LEU A 197 24.78 19.96 23.16
N LEU A 198 25.12 20.05 24.45
CA LEU A 198 25.37 21.32 25.14
C LEU A 198 26.82 21.72 24.90
#